data_AF-A0A6B3F9M7-F1
#
_entry.id   AF-A0A6B3F9M7-F1
#
_cell.length_a   1.000
_cell.length_b   1.000
_cell.length_c   1.000
_cell.angle_alpha   90.00
_cell.angle_beta   90.00
_cell.angle_gamma   90.00
#
_symmetry.space_group_name_H-M   'P 1'
#
loop_
_entity.id
_entity.type
_entity.pdbx_description
1 polymer ?
#
loop_
_entity_poly.entity_id
_entity_poly.type
_entity_poly.pdbx_seq_one_letter_code
_entity_poly.pdbx_strand_id
1 'polypeptide(L)'
;EIEGPLGWELRAQVPIQLPDGKSGQQVVRFVGVDGPRWFLRGVISGQGAVQPQAAGVLEQIVRDTVVVRGEGPMAPRDPIVLKLPE
;
A
#
# COMPACT_ATOMS: atom_id res chain seq x y z
N GLU A 1 5.28 10.45 9.73
CA GLU A 1 5.23 10.49 8.25
C GLU A 1 6.64 10.77 7.74
N ILE A 2 6.97 10.31 6.54
CA ILE A 2 8.28 10.49 5.91
C ILE A 2 8.08 10.63 4.40
N GLU A 3 8.93 11.39 3.73
CA GLU A 3 8.93 11.49 2.26
C GLU A 3 9.71 10.32 1.66
N GLY A 4 9.09 9.62 0.71
CA GLY A 4 9.66 8.46 0.03
C GLY A 4 9.42 8.50 -1.49
N PRO A 5 9.80 7.44 -2.21
CA PRO A 5 9.69 7.40 -3.67
C PRO A 5 8.27 7.62 -4.20
N LEU A 6 7.24 7.27 -3.43
CA LEU A 6 5.82 7.42 -3.77
C LEU A 6 5.19 8.70 -3.17
N GLY A 7 6.00 9.65 -2.69
CA GLY A 7 5.55 10.83 -1.96
C GLY A 7 5.52 10.60 -0.45
N TRP A 8 4.62 11.31 0.25
CA TRP A 8 4.46 11.16 1.69
C TRP A 8 3.89 9.80 2.07
N GLU A 9 4.57 9.12 2.99
CA GLU A 9 4.16 7.81 3.51
C GLU A 9 4.14 7.80 5.05
N LEU A 10 3.27 6.96 5.61
CA LEU A 10 3.21 6.70 7.04
C LEU A 10 3.94 5.39 7.35
N ARG A 11 4.99 5.46 8.16
CA ARG A 11 5.66 4.29 8.73
C ARG A 11 5.10 4.01 10.11
N ALA A 12 4.70 2.76 10.35
CA ALA A 12 4.20 2.30 11.63
C ALA A 12 4.87 0.97 12.03
N GLN A 13 4.83 0.66 13.32
CA GLN A 13 5.14 -0.66 13.84
C GLN A 13 3.85 -1.29 14.33
N VAL A 14 3.50 -2.46 13.80
CA VAL A 14 2.33 -3.21 14.21
C VAL A 14 2.76 -4.45 14.99
N PRO A 15 2.10 -4.78 16.11
CA PRO A 15 2.38 -6.01 16.82
C PRO A 15 2.00 -7.21 15.95
N ILE A 16 2.87 -8.21 15.90
CA ILE A 16 2.64 -9.48 15.21
C ILE A 16 2.88 -10.66 16.15
N GLN A 17 2.21 -11.77 15.90
CA GLN A 17 2.49 -13.03 16.57
C GLN A 17 3.56 -13.78 15.79
N LEU A 18 4.68 -14.11 16.42
CA LEU A 18 5.74 -14.91 15.82
C LEU A 18 5.39 -16.41 15.88
N PRO A 19 5.96 -17.25 15.00
CA PRO A 19 5.72 -18.70 15.00
C PRO A 19 6.07 -19.39 16.32
N ASP A 20 6.96 -18.81 17.12
CA ASP A 20 7.37 -19.31 18.43
C ASP A 20 6.44 -18.86 19.58
N GLY A 21 5.31 -18.22 19.27
CA GLY A 21 4.33 -17.76 20.24
C GLY A 21 4.69 -16.46 20.96
N LYS A 22 5.78 -15.78 20.58
CA LYS A 22 6.14 -14.47 21.14
C LYS A 22 5.52 -13.32 20.36
N SER A 23 5.38 -12.17 21.02
CA SER A 23 5.02 -10.91 20.35
C SER A 23 6.25 -10.31 19.67
N GLY A 24 6.13 -10.04 18.37
CA GLY A 24 7.08 -9.26 17.58
C GLY A 24 6.50 -7.92 17.17
N GLN A 25 7.34 -7.08 16.57
CA GLN A 25 6.93 -5.84 15.91
C GLN A 25 7.26 -5.96 14.42
N GLN A 26 6.32 -5.59 13.56
CA GLN A 26 6.52 -5.54 12.11
C GLN A 26 6.41 -4.10 11.63
N VAL A 27 7.41 -3.65 10.88
CA VAL A 27 7.35 -2.36 10.21
C VAL A 27 6.39 -2.45 9.02
N VAL A 28 5.53 -1.45 8.90
CA VAL A 28 4.57 -1.28 7.80
C VAL A 28 4.67 0.13 7.26
N ARG A 29 4.63 0.27 5.93
CA ARG A 29 4.50 1.54 5.21
C ARG A 29 3.10 1.63 4.63
N PHE A 30 2.39 2.72 4.92
CA PHE A 30 1.15 3.08 4.26
C PHE A 30 1.45 4.16 3.23
N VAL A 31 0.99 3.92 2.00
CA VAL A 31 1.12 4.83 0.87
C VAL A 31 -0.29 5.18 0.39
N GLY A 32 -0.53 6.45 0.11
CA GLY A 32 -1.79 6.95 -0.41
C GLY A 32 -1.55 7.78 -1.66
N VAL A 33 -2.32 7.53 -2.71
CA VAL A 33 -2.34 8.34 -3.93
C VAL A 33 -3.77 8.77 -4.19
N ASP A 34 -4.00 10.08 -4.14
CA ASP A 34 -5.28 10.69 -4.47
C ASP A 34 -5.41 10.92 -5.97
N GLY A 35 -6.58 10.62 -6.51
CA GLY A 35 -6.94 10.96 -7.88
C GLY A 35 -8.41 11.37 -8.01
N PRO A 36 -8.88 11.66 -9.24
CA PRO A 36 -10.23 12.17 -9.46
C PRO A 36 -11.31 11.18 -9.01
N ARG A 37 -11.90 11.43 -7.83
CA ARG A 37 -12.95 10.59 -7.20
C ARG A 37 -12.47 9.18 -6.81
N TRP A 38 -11.18 8.98 -6.62
CA TRP A 38 -10.62 7.71 -6.15
C TRP A 38 -9.38 7.94 -5.28
N PHE A 39 -9.08 6.95 -4.43
CA PHE A 39 -7.88 6.93 -3.60
C PHE A 39 -7.27 5.53 -3.66
N LEU A 40 -6.00 5.45 -4.07
CA LEU A 40 -5.24 4.20 -4.08
C LEU A 40 -4.46 4.09 -2.78
N ARG A 41 -4.73 3.04 -2.01
CA ARG A 41 -4.04 2.75 -0.74
C ARG A 41 -3.13 1.53 -0.89
N GLY A 42 -1.82 1.75 -0.78
CA GLY A 42 -0.81 0.70 -0.67
C GLY A 42 -0.44 0.42 0.78
N VAL A 43 -0.29 -0.86 1.13
CA VAL A 43 0.24 -1.30 2.44
C VAL A 43 1.41 -2.23 2.17
N ILE A 44 2.62 -1.79 2.53
CA ILE A 44 3.86 -2.54 2.35
C ILE A 44 4.34 -3.03 3.71
N SER A 45 4.54 -4.33 3.88
CA SER A 45 4.95 -4.96 5.13
C SER A 45 6.15 -5.89 4.96
N GLY A 46 6.79 -6.25 6.06
CA GLY A 46 7.92 -7.18 6.05
C GLY A 46 9.17 -6.56 5.41
N GLN A 47 9.91 -7.32 4.61
CA GLN A 47 11.18 -6.84 4.04
C GLN A 47 10.99 -5.63 3.11
N GLY A 48 9.87 -5.55 2.37
CA GLY A 48 9.56 -4.38 1.54
C GLY A 48 9.34 -3.08 2.33
N ALA A 49 9.08 -3.19 3.64
CA ALA A 49 8.89 -2.02 4.49
C ALA A 49 10.21 -1.41 4.99
N VAL A 50 11.32 -2.15 4.92
CA VAL A 50 12.61 -1.76 5.51
C VAL A 50 13.80 -1.87 4.55
N GLN A 51 13.74 -2.71 3.52
CA GLN A 51 14.81 -2.89 2.54
C GLN A 51 14.46 -2.19 1.23
N PRO A 52 15.26 -1.21 0.78
CA PRO A 52 15.00 -0.48 -0.47
C PRO A 52 14.88 -1.37 -1.70
N GLN A 53 15.70 -2.42 -1.80
CA GLN A 53 15.69 -3.35 -2.94
C GLN A 53 14.38 -4.16 -3.00
N ALA A 54 13.90 -4.66 -1.85
CA ALA A 54 12.62 -5.37 -1.78
C ALA A 54 11.43 -4.41 -1.98
N ALA A 55 11.57 -3.16 -1.54
CA ALA A 55 10.57 -2.13 -1.74
C ALA A 55 10.39 -1.76 -3.21
N GLY A 56 11.47 -1.71 -4.00
CA GLY A 56 11.45 -1.24 -5.38
C GLY A 56 10.43 -1.96 -6.26
N VAL A 57 10.28 -3.28 -6.14
CA VAL A 57 9.27 -4.05 -6.90
C VAL A 57 7.85 -3.65 -6.49
N LEU A 58 7.59 -3.50 -5.19
CA LEU A 58 6.28 -3.10 -4.68
C LEU A 58 5.94 -1.64 -5.05
N GLU A 59 6.94 -0.77 -5.02
CA GLU A 59 6.81 0.62 -5.45
C GLU A 59 6.50 0.71 -6.94
N GLN A 60 7.11 -0.14 -7.76
CA GLN A 60 6.82 -0.23 -9.19
C GLN A 60 5.36 -0.66 -9.44
N ILE A 61 4.86 -1.66 -8.69
CA ILE A 61 3.44 -2.07 -8.78
C ILE A 61 2.51 -0.89 -8.50
N VAL A 62 2.79 -0.09 -7.46
CA VAL A 62 1.96 1.09 -7.15
C VAL A 62 2.02 2.12 -8.29
N ARG A 63 3.19 2.36 -8.88
CA ARG A 63 3.36 3.30 -10.00
C ARG A 63 2.65 2.84 -11.27
N ASP A 64 2.68 1.54 -11.56
CA ASP A 64 2.11 0.96 -12.77
C ASP A 64 0.61 0.66 -12.63
N THR A 65 0.04 0.86 -11.44
CA THR A 65 -1.39 0.66 -11.21
C THR A 65 -2.21 1.73 -11.93
N VAL A 66 -2.99 1.30 -12.92
CA VAL A 66 -3.98 2.14 -13.60
C VAL A 66 -5.33 2.00 -12.91
N VAL A 67 -5.85 3.12 -12.36
CA VAL A 67 -7.16 3.13 -11.72
C VAL A 67 -8.25 3.51 -12.71
N VAL A 68 -9.08 2.53 -13.08
CA VAL A 68 -10.29 2.73 -13.89
C VAL A 68 -11.53 2.63 -13.00
N ARG A 69 -11.98 3.77 -12.46
CA ARG A 69 -13.20 3.83 -11.63
C ARG A 69 -14.47 3.46 -12.42
N GLY A 70 -14.49 3.76 -13.72
CA GLY A 70 -15.69 3.67 -14.56
C GLY A 70 -16.70 4.79 -14.30
N GLU A 71 -17.78 4.76 -15.08
CA GLU A 71 -18.82 5.81 -15.09
C GLU A 71 -19.95 5.58 -14.07
N GLY A 72 -20.01 4.40 -13.45
CA GLY A 72 -21.05 4.04 -12.50
C GLY A 72 -21.06 4.93 -11.24
N PRO A 73 -22.22 5.12 -10.61
CA PRO A 73 -22.29 5.70 -9.28
C PRO A 73 -21.61 4.75 -8.28
N MET A 74 -20.84 5.33 -7.36
CA MET A 74 -20.09 4.62 -6.34
C MET A 74 -20.10 5.49 -5.09
N ALA A 75 -20.51 4.92 -3.96
CA ALA A 75 -20.56 5.67 -2.70
C ALA A 75 -19.14 6.02 -2.23
N PRO A 76 -18.95 7.08 -1.43
CA PRO A 76 -17.64 7.34 -0.82
C PRO A 76 -17.15 6.10 -0.07
N ARG A 77 -15.89 5.71 -0.31
CA ARG A 77 -15.23 4.52 0.26
C ARG A 77 -15.72 3.15 -0.23
N ASP A 78 -16.64 3.12 -1.18
CA ASP A 78 -16.99 1.88 -1.85
C ASP A 78 -15.79 1.41 -2.71
N PRO A 79 -15.35 0.14 -2.60
CA PRO A 79 -14.11 -0.30 -3.25
C PRO A 79 -14.24 -0.36 -4.77
N ILE A 80 -13.25 0.21 -5.47
CA ILE A 80 -13.03 -0.07 -6.89
C ILE A 80 -12.38 -1.45 -7.00
N VAL A 81 -13.03 -2.39 -7.69
CA VAL A 81 -12.54 -3.77 -7.82
C VAL A 81 -11.23 -3.79 -8.61
N LEU A 82 -10.16 -4.25 -7.95
CA LEU A 82 -8.88 -4.50 -8.59
C LEU A 82 -9.01 -5.71 -9.52
N LYS A 83 -8.62 -5.54 -10.78
CA LYS A 83 -8.51 -6.64 -11.74
C LYS A 83 -7.04 -6.85 -12.06
N LEU A 84 -6.57 -8.08 -11.90
CA LEU A 84 -5.22 -8.44 -12.34
C LEU A 84 -5.21 -8.48 -13.87
N PRO A 85 -4.11 -8.02 -14.51
CA PRO A 85 -3.91 -8.22 -15.94
C PRO A 85 -3.83 -9.72 -16.27
N GLU A 86 -4.24 -10.09 -17.49
CA GLU A 86 -4.06 -11.45 -18.03
C GLU A 86 -2.58 -11.78 -18.29
#